data_AF-Q9AIX2-F1
#
_entry.id   AF-Q9AIX2-F1
#
_cell.length_a   1.000
_cell.length_b   1.000
_cell.length_c   1.000
_cell.angle_alpha   90.00
_cell.angle_beta   90.00
_cell.angle_gamma   90.00
#
_symmetry.space_group_name_H-M   'P 1'
#
loop_
_entity.id
_entity.type
_entity.pdbx_description
1 polymer ?
#
loop_
_entity_poly.entity_id
_entity_poly.type
_entity_poly.pdbx_seq_one_letter_code
_entity_poly.pdbx_strand_id
1 'polypeptide(L)'
;MSGFEQSLILTIDGGGDFASGLLAIGSGTEVTPLATFPESDSLGLLYLETIKYLGYGMFDEYKVMGLAPYGDPAPHRDLFEQFYELLDNGGYRIYLDRIGPTLLRSIEVRRKGMPFTQQHKDLSASLQEALERIVFHVLRHHSEITGIKRLSLAGGVAHNCTLSGKLLRSGIFQDIFVQPAAHDAGCALGAALMMSNELGQSAPRERLQEVYWGPDLGSDRAVEQELIAWGGHIEIERCDDVASRAAEWIADGAVIGWMQGRSEFGPRALGNRSILADPRPATNKDRINAIVKKREGYRPFAPSVLEEDANEFFELPDSRQEFPFMNFVVPVRESKRNLLGAVTHVDGTARLQTVSRNINQAYWEVITAFRKRTGVPILLNTSFNNNVEPIVDSVADAVTTFLTTDLDGLVVGSYLIKKRTASPEDWSRLALSLPPYSSLHQVRAFTALDRQETVCEIRTGPSSREAVRISSELFELLMRIDGEAPLGDILDLIAPNQNQREALLNELRGLWEQRSVRLHPMRAGSAAEPLSSSINLSSGARL
;
A
#
# COMPACT_ATOMS: atom_id res chain seq x y z
N MET A 1 4.00 -13.29 -20.33
CA MET A 1 4.38 -12.08 -19.56
C MET A 1 5.62 -12.24 -18.67
N SER A 2 6.09 -13.45 -18.31
CA SER A 2 7.40 -13.60 -17.68
C SER A 2 8.57 -13.47 -18.66
N GLY A 3 8.30 -13.59 -19.97
CA GLY A 3 9.30 -13.71 -21.03
C GLY A 3 9.93 -15.09 -21.14
N PHE A 4 9.47 -16.07 -20.35
CA PHE A 4 10.01 -17.42 -20.36
C PHE A 4 9.25 -18.31 -21.34
N GLU A 5 9.99 -19.07 -22.14
CA GLU A 5 9.41 -20.13 -22.98
C GLU A 5 8.88 -21.29 -22.11
N GLN A 6 9.60 -21.60 -21.03
CA GLN A 6 9.24 -22.63 -20.06
C GLN A 6 9.61 -22.20 -18.65
N SER A 7 8.72 -22.44 -17.68
CA SER A 7 8.96 -22.18 -16.25
C SER A 7 8.12 -23.08 -15.35
N LEU A 8 8.60 -23.32 -14.13
CA LEU A 8 7.72 -23.76 -13.05
C LEU A 8 6.88 -22.57 -12.62
N ILE A 9 5.57 -22.78 -12.47
CA ILE A 9 4.62 -21.80 -11.97
C ILE A 9 4.21 -22.26 -10.59
N LEU A 10 4.33 -21.37 -9.60
CA LEU A 10 3.81 -21.60 -8.26
C LEU A 10 2.91 -20.43 -7.86
N THR A 11 1.62 -20.72 -7.68
CA THR A 11 0.66 -19.80 -7.08
C THR A 11 0.43 -20.17 -5.61
N ILE A 12 0.44 -19.18 -4.72
CA ILE A 12 0.23 -19.40 -3.28
C ILE A 12 -0.65 -18.27 -2.73
N ASP A 13 -1.78 -18.63 -2.14
CA ASP A 13 -2.80 -17.70 -1.66
C ASP A 13 -3.42 -18.11 -0.31
N GLY A 14 -4.37 -17.30 0.17
CA GLY A 14 -5.26 -17.61 1.28
C GLY A 14 -6.25 -18.72 0.92
N GLY A 15 -6.98 -18.57 -0.19
CA GLY A 15 -7.93 -19.55 -0.69
C GLY A 15 -8.72 -19.07 -1.91
N GLY A 16 -9.21 -20.00 -2.72
CA GLY A 16 -10.08 -19.79 -3.88
C GLY A 16 -10.50 -21.13 -4.48
N ASP A 17 -11.79 -21.32 -4.79
CA ASP A 17 -12.33 -22.57 -5.36
C ASP A 17 -11.85 -23.86 -4.63
N PHE A 18 -11.81 -23.83 -3.29
CA PHE A 18 -11.31 -24.89 -2.39
C PHE A 18 -9.81 -25.22 -2.49
N ALA A 19 -9.04 -24.44 -3.24
CA ALA A 19 -7.59 -24.52 -3.34
C ALA A 19 -6.93 -23.29 -2.69
N SER A 20 -5.68 -23.43 -2.25
CA SER A 20 -4.84 -22.33 -1.77
C SER A 20 -3.58 -22.13 -2.62
N GLY A 21 -3.33 -23.00 -3.60
CA GLY A 21 -2.21 -22.84 -4.51
C GLY A 21 -2.19 -23.89 -5.61
N LEU A 22 -1.39 -23.59 -6.63
CA LEU A 22 -1.16 -24.46 -7.79
C LEU A 22 0.33 -24.47 -8.09
N LEU A 23 0.89 -25.67 -8.24
CA LEU A 23 2.16 -25.88 -8.90
C LEU A 23 1.89 -26.42 -10.30
N ALA A 24 2.49 -25.79 -11.31
CA ALA A 24 2.33 -26.19 -12.71
C ALA A 24 3.62 -26.01 -13.52
N ILE A 25 3.68 -26.65 -14.68
CA ILE A 25 4.64 -26.32 -15.72
C ILE A 25 3.95 -25.39 -16.70
N GLY A 26 4.52 -24.20 -16.89
CA GLY A 26 4.17 -23.33 -18.01
C GLY A 26 5.07 -23.61 -19.20
N SER A 27 4.50 -23.86 -20.38
CA SER A 27 5.23 -24.06 -21.64
C SER A 27 4.50 -23.33 -22.77
N GLY A 28 5.08 -22.26 -23.30
CA GLY A 28 4.39 -21.37 -24.24
C GLY A 28 3.13 -20.76 -23.61
N THR A 29 1.95 -21.15 -24.10
CA THR A 29 0.63 -20.73 -23.59
C THR A 29 -0.06 -21.81 -22.76
N GLU A 30 0.54 -22.99 -22.64
CA GLU A 30 -0.03 -24.11 -21.89
C GLU A 30 0.42 -24.07 -20.43
N VAL A 31 -0.52 -24.33 -19.54
CA VAL A 31 -0.27 -24.50 -18.10
C VAL A 31 -0.70 -25.91 -17.73
N THR A 32 0.26 -26.76 -17.39
CA THR A 32 0.01 -28.16 -17.00
C THR A 32 0.16 -28.30 -15.47
N PRO A 33 -0.94 -28.52 -14.73
CA PRO A 33 -0.90 -28.74 -13.29
C PRO A 33 -0.01 -29.94 -12.92
N LEU A 34 0.85 -29.75 -11.91
CA LEU A 34 1.62 -30.81 -11.25
C LEU A 34 1.03 -31.17 -9.89
N ALA A 35 0.61 -30.15 -9.13
CA ALA A 35 -0.01 -30.31 -7.83
C ALA A 35 -0.95 -29.14 -7.55
N THR A 36 -2.04 -29.42 -6.84
CA THR A 36 -2.94 -28.40 -6.28
C THR A 36 -2.91 -28.54 -4.77
N PHE A 37 -2.77 -27.42 -4.07
CA PHE A 37 -2.78 -27.39 -2.61
C PHE A 37 -4.19 -27.04 -2.14
N PRO A 38 -4.83 -27.86 -1.28
CA PRO A 38 -6.16 -27.57 -0.78
C PRO A 38 -6.13 -26.35 0.16
N GLU A 39 -7.29 -25.74 0.40
CA GLU A 39 -7.41 -24.61 1.34
C GLU A 39 -6.97 -24.98 2.77
N SER A 40 -7.13 -26.25 3.19
CA SER A 40 -6.64 -26.74 4.48
C SER A 40 -5.12 -26.64 4.64
N ASP A 41 -4.38 -26.62 3.52
CA ASP A 41 -2.93 -26.47 3.47
C ASP A 41 -2.51 -25.04 3.09
N SER A 42 -3.37 -24.05 3.34
CA SER A 42 -3.10 -22.66 2.97
C SER A 42 -1.97 -22.03 3.78
N LEU A 43 -0.94 -21.58 3.06
CA LEU A 43 0.14 -20.76 3.62
C LEU A 43 -0.32 -19.34 3.93
N GLY A 44 -1.34 -18.83 3.22
CA GLY A 44 -1.99 -17.57 3.58
C GLY A 44 -2.73 -17.67 4.91
N LEU A 45 -3.45 -18.78 5.15
CA LEU A 45 -4.10 -19.03 6.44
C LEU A 45 -3.11 -19.33 7.56
N LEU A 46 -2.00 -20.02 7.29
CA LEU A 46 -0.90 -20.16 8.28
C LEU A 46 -0.45 -18.79 8.80
N TYR A 47 -0.26 -17.82 7.89
CA TYR A 47 0.07 -16.45 8.23
C TYR A 47 -1.07 -15.80 9.02
N LEU A 48 -2.28 -15.80 8.47
CA LEU A 48 -3.44 -15.13 9.05
C LEU A 48 -3.79 -15.65 10.45
N GLU A 49 -3.77 -16.97 10.68
CA GLU A 49 -4.05 -17.57 11.98
C GLU A 49 -2.97 -17.24 13.02
N THR A 50 -1.74 -16.99 12.59
CA THR A 50 -0.64 -16.63 13.49
C THR A 50 -0.69 -15.14 13.87
N ILE A 51 -0.88 -14.24 12.90
CA ILE A 51 -0.75 -12.79 13.14
C ILE A 51 -1.85 -12.21 14.05
N LYS A 52 -2.96 -12.91 14.22
CA LYS A 52 -4.03 -12.56 15.18
C LYS A 52 -3.50 -12.46 16.61
N TYR A 53 -2.55 -13.31 16.97
CA TYR A 53 -1.90 -13.29 18.29
C TYR A 53 -0.86 -12.18 18.45
N LEU A 54 -0.53 -11.51 17.33
CA LEU A 54 0.26 -10.29 17.30
C LEU A 54 -0.62 -9.03 17.25
N GLY A 55 -1.95 -9.15 17.39
CA GLY A 55 -2.87 -8.02 17.35
C GLY A 55 -3.11 -7.45 15.93
N TYR A 56 -2.84 -8.26 14.91
CA TYR A 56 -3.05 -7.95 13.50
C TYR A 56 -4.19 -8.80 12.90
N GLY A 57 -4.69 -8.39 11.74
CA GLY A 57 -5.75 -9.08 11.03
C GLY A 57 -5.45 -9.26 9.54
N MET A 58 -6.49 -9.61 8.79
CA MET A 58 -6.42 -9.70 7.33
C MET A 58 -5.89 -8.39 6.75
N PHE A 59 -4.99 -8.48 5.77
CA PHE A 59 -4.27 -7.38 5.11
C PHE A 59 -3.15 -6.71 5.94
N ASP A 60 -2.87 -7.18 7.17
CA ASP A 60 -1.72 -6.74 7.97
C ASP A 60 -0.51 -7.68 7.85
N GLU A 61 -0.56 -8.74 7.03
CA GLU A 61 0.49 -9.78 6.91
C GLU A 61 1.86 -9.17 6.59
N TYR A 62 1.89 -8.17 5.71
CA TYR A 62 3.12 -7.47 5.31
C TYR A 62 3.80 -6.74 6.48
N LYS A 63 3.05 -6.39 7.53
CA LYS A 63 3.61 -5.78 8.74
C LYS A 63 4.38 -6.79 9.56
N VAL A 64 3.92 -8.03 9.60
CA VAL A 64 4.64 -9.12 10.28
C VAL A 64 5.88 -9.53 9.48
N MET A 65 5.78 -9.55 8.15
CA MET A 65 6.95 -9.69 7.28
C MET A 65 8.00 -8.59 7.55
N GLY A 66 7.58 -7.33 7.75
CA GLY A 66 8.48 -6.22 8.11
C GLY A 66 9.00 -6.25 9.55
N LEU A 67 8.36 -6.99 10.45
CA LEU A 67 8.77 -7.18 11.84
C LEU A 67 9.77 -8.34 12.00
N ALA A 68 9.67 -9.37 11.16
CA ALA A 68 10.49 -10.57 11.21
C ALA A 68 12.02 -10.31 11.29
N PRO A 69 12.62 -9.34 10.58
CA PRO A 69 14.06 -9.07 10.70
C PRO A 69 14.54 -8.58 12.07
N TYR A 70 13.63 -8.20 12.97
CA TYR A 70 13.96 -7.78 14.34
C TYR A 70 13.96 -8.94 15.35
N GLY A 71 13.66 -10.16 14.90
CA GLY A 71 13.59 -11.36 15.74
C GLY A 71 14.62 -12.42 15.38
N ASP A 72 14.81 -13.36 16.29
CA ASP A 72 15.49 -14.62 16.05
C ASP A 72 14.44 -15.73 15.87
N PRO A 73 14.47 -16.54 14.79
CA PRO A 73 13.53 -17.64 14.65
C PRO A 73 13.82 -18.84 15.58
N ALA A 74 15.03 -18.95 16.13
CA ALA A 74 15.43 -20.13 16.91
C ALA A 74 14.51 -20.45 18.11
N PRO A 75 14.03 -19.49 18.93
CA PRO A 75 13.21 -19.78 20.10
C PRO A 75 11.84 -20.41 19.81
N HIS A 76 11.26 -20.21 18.62
CA HIS A 76 9.94 -20.74 18.27
C HIS A 76 9.95 -21.67 17.06
N ARG A 77 11.12 -22.01 16.51
CA ARG A 77 11.25 -22.95 15.38
C ARG A 77 10.54 -24.28 15.63
N ASP A 78 10.87 -24.97 16.73
CA ASP A 78 10.28 -26.26 17.08
C ASP A 78 8.77 -26.18 17.35
N LEU A 79 8.28 -24.99 17.73
CA LEU A 79 6.86 -24.72 17.87
C LEU A 79 6.19 -24.66 16.49
N PHE A 80 6.78 -23.95 15.52
CA PHE A 80 6.24 -23.86 14.16
C PHE A 80 6.33 -25.18 13.39
N GLU A 81 7.35 -26.00 13.64
CA GLU A 81 7.47 -27.35 13.05
C GLU A 81 6.30 -28.28 13.44
N GLN A 82 5.52 -27.96 14.48
CA GLN A 82 4.30 -28.69 14.82
C GLN A 82 3.10 -28.33 13.92
N PHE A 83 3.18 -27.21 13.19
CA PHE A 83 2.10 -26.66 12.37
C PHE A 83 2.16 -27.12 10.92
N TYR A 84 3.23 -27.79 10.50
CA TYR A 84 3.33 -28.30 9.14
C TYR A 84 4.07 -29.63 9.07
N GLU A 85 3.88 -30.34 7.95
CA GLU A 85 4.61 -31.54 7.59
C GLU A 85 5.12 -31.38 6.17
N LEU A 86 6.41 -31.64 5.93
CA LEU A 86 6.97 -31.69 4.59
C LEU A 86 6.87 -33.12 4.07
N LEU A 87 6.31 -33.30 2.88
CA LEU A 87 6.08 -34.63 2.31
C LEU A 87 7.20 -34.99 1.32
N ASP A 88 7.58 -36.27 1.27
CA ASP A 88 8.66 -36.76 0.40
C ASP A 88 8.42 -36.51 -1.11
N ASN A 89 7.16 -36.32 -1.51
CA ASN A 89 6.75 -36.03 -2.88
C ASN A 89 6.82 -34.53 -3.25
N GLY A 90 7.50 -33.71 -2.42
CA GLY A 90 7.58 -32.26 -2.62
C GLY A 90 6.34 -31.48 -2.18
N GLY A 91 5.30 -32.16 -1.69
CA GLY A 91 4.14 -31.52 -1.08
C GLY A 91 4.36 -31.13 0.39
N TYR A 92 3.31 -30.60 1.00
CA TYR A 92 3.28 -30.28 2.43
C TYR A 92 1.85 -30.38 2.97
N ARG A 93 1.72 -30.42 4.31
CA ARG A 93 0.44 -30.27 5.02
C ARG A 93 0.52 -29.17 6.05
N ILE A 94 -0.59 -28.47 6.30
CA ILE A 94 -0.72 -27.49 7.38
C ILE A 94 -1.73 -27.98 8.41
N TYR A 95 -1.39 -27.81 9.68
CA TYR A 95 -2.23 -28.15 10.83
C TYR A 95 -2.79 -26.88 11.46
N LEU A 96 -3.72 -26.21 10.76
CA LEU A 96 -4.30 -24.93 11.18
C LEU A 96 -4.96 -24.99 12.57
N ASP A 97 -5.56 -26.14 12.91
CA ASP A 97 -6.21 -26.42 14.19
C ASP A 97 -5.23 -26.38 15.39
N ARG A 98 -3.94 -26.59 15.15
CA ARG A 98 -2.90 -26.58 16.19
C ARG A 98 -2.38 -25.20 16.52
N ILE A 99 -2.48 -24.23 15.60
CA ILE A 99 -1.86 -22.90 15.72
C ILE A 99 -2.40 -22.19 16.96
N GLY A 100 -3.71 -21.99 17.02
CA GLY A 100 -4.32 -21.19 18.08
C GLY A 100 -4.09 -21.74 19.50
N PRO A 101 -4.43 -23.00 19.79
CA PRO A 101 -4.19 -23.60 21.10
C PRO A 101 -2.71 -23.56 21.52
N THR A 102 -1.79 -23.74 20.57
CA THR A 102 -0.36 -23.75 20.87
C THR A 102 0.17 -22.36 21.18
N LEU A 103 -0.20 -21.35 20.39
CA LEU A 103 0.21 -19.96 20.63
C LEU A 103 -0.36 -19.42 21.95
N LEU A 104 -1.64 -19.69 22.25
CA LEU A 104 -2.25 -19.28 23.53
C LEU A 104 -1.52 -19.80 24.77
N ARG A 105 -0.84 -20.95 24.67
CA ARG A 105 -0.06 -21.55 25.77
C ARG A 105 1.40 -21.11 25.80
N SER A 106 1.94 -20.65 24.67
CA SER A 106 3.40 -20.54 24.48
C SER A 106 3.90 -19.10 24.35
N ILE A 107 3.01 -18.15 24.07
CA ILE A 107 3.37 -16.73 23.96
C ILE A 107 2.47 -15.84 24.79
N GLU A 108 2.97 -14.66 25.14
CA GLU A 108 2.13 -13.56 25.57
C GLU A 108 1.36 -13.03 24.35
N VAL A 109 0.03 -12.94 24.45
CA VAL A 109 -0.79 -12.45 23.33
C VAL A 109 -0.73 -10.93 23.27
N ARG A 110 -0.31 -10.39 22.12
CA ARG A 110 -0.32 -8.95 21.89
C ARG A 110 -1.70 -8.48 21.44
N ARG A 111 -2.25 -7.45 22.10
CA ARG A 111 -3.43 -6.71 21.60
C ARG A 111 -3.00 -5.53 20.72
N LYS A 112 -3.85 -5.16 19.76
CA LYS A 112 -3.63 -3.99 18.89
C LYS A 112 -3.37 -2.74 19.76
N GLY A 113 -2.31 -2.00 19.44
CA GLY A 113 -1.88 -0.81 20.16
C GLY A 113 -0.86 -1.06 21.29
N MET A 114 -0.66 -2.30 21.73
CA MET A 114 0.40 -2.63 22.70
C MET A 114 1.78 -2.61 22.02
N PRO A 115 2.87 -2.33 22.76
CA PRO A 115 4.22 -2.46 22.23
C PRO A 115 4.56 -3.91 21.87
N PHE A 116 5.53 -4.09 20.97
CA PHE A 116 6.07 -5.42 20.66
C PHE A 116 7.18 -5.79 21.67
N THR A 117 7.10 -7.00 22.24
CA THR A 117 8.18 -7.61 23.02
C THR A 117 9.17 -8.32 22.08
N GLN A 118 10.29 -8.79 22.60
CA GLN A 118 11.22 -9.61 21.82
C GLN A 118 10.57 -10.94 21.38
N GLN A 119 9.79 -11.57 22.26
CA GLN A 119 9.03 -12.79 21.94
C GLN A 119 8.13 -12.61 20.70
N HIS A 120 7.45 -11.46 20.57
CA HIS A 120 6.62 -11.19 19.38
C HIS A 120 7.44 -11.07 18.09
N LYS A 121 8.66 -10.51 18.16
CA LYS A 121 9.57 -10.39 17.03
C LYS A 121 10.11 -11.77 16.64
N ASP A 122 10.53 -12.57 17.61
CA ASP A 122 11.03 -13.93 17.41
C ASP A 122 9.95 -14.85 16.82
N LEU A 123 8.69 -14.69 17.26
CA LEU A 123 7.54 -15.38 16.67
C LEU A 123 7.35 -14.97 15.20
N SER A 124 7.47 -13.68 14.88
CA SER A 124 7.38 -13.17 13.51
C SER A 124 8.49 -13.73 12.62
N ALA A 125 9.72 -13.80 13.15
CA ALA A 125 10.86 -14.41 12.47
C ALA A 125 10.64 -15.91 12.20
N SER A 126 10.07 -16.62 13.17
CA SER A 126 9.79 -18.06 13.05
C SER A 126 8.66 -18.36 12.06
N LEU A 127 7.61 -17.54 12.02
CA LEU A 127 6.56 -17.62 11.00
C LEU A 127 7.14 -17.43 9.59
N GLN A 128 8.00 -16.41 9.43
CA GLN A 128 8.67 -16.14 8.17
C GLN A 128 9.61 -17.31 7.77
N GLU A 129 10.38 -17.86 8.71
CA GLU A 129 11.23 -19.04 8.47
C GLU A 129 10.39 -20.27 8.06
N ALA A 130 9.27 -20.53 8.72
CA ALA A 130 8.39 -21.66 8.40
C ALA A 130 7.83 -21.56 6.98
N LEU A 131 7.31 -20.39 6.59
CA LEU A 131 6.87 -20.12 5.21
C LEU A 131 7.99 -20.41 4.20
N GLU A 132 9.18 -19.89 4.46
CA GLU A 132 10.33 -20.07 3.57
C GLU A 132 10.74 -21.53 3.46
N ARG A 133 10.80 -22.28 4.57
CA ARG A 133 11.14 -23.71 4.56
C ARG A 133 10.17 -24.52 3.71
N ILE A 134 8.88 -24.29 3.86
CA ILE A 134 7.85 -25.00 3.09
C ILE A 134 7.97 -24.68 1.60
N VAL A 135 8.07 -23.40 1.23
CA VAL A 135 8.17 -23.01 -0.19
C VAL A 135 9.48 -23.50 -0.82
N PHE A 136 10.60 -23.45 -0.10
CA PHE A 136 11.87 -24.00 -0.57
C PHE A 136 11.82 -25.51 -0.76
N HIS A 137 11.12 -26.25 0.12
CA HIS A 137 10.92 -27.69 0.00
C HIS A 137 10.21 -28.04 -1.32
N VAL A 138 9.05 -27.40 -1.57
CA VAL A 138 8.27 -27.58 -2.80
C VAL A 138 9.13 -27.27 -4.03
N LEU A 139 9.72 -26.08 -4.07
CA LEU A 139 10.42 -25.61 -5.25
C LEU A 139 11.71 -26.38 -5.55
N ARG A 140 12.47 -26.80 -4.51
CA ARG A 140 13.68 -27.61 -4.69
C ARG A 140 13.32 -28.96 -5.29
N HIS A 141 12.37 -29.67 -4.68
CA HIS A 141 11.93 -30.99 -5.13
C HIS A 141 11.49 -30.97 -6.60
N HIS A 142 10.60 -30.03 -6.96
CA HIS A 142 10.05 -29.98 -8.31
C HIS A 142 11.03 -29.42 -9.35
N SER A 143 11.96 -28.53 -8.96
CA SER A 143 13.05 -28.10 -9.87
C SER A 143 14.02 -29.24 -10.17
N GLU A 144 14.30 -30.12 -9.21
CA GLU A 144 15.15 -31.29 -9.41
C GLU A 144 14.52 -32.32 -10.34
N ILE A 145 13.23 -32.64 -10.13
CA ILE A 145 12.51 -33.63 -10.94
C ILE A 145 12.27 -33.14 -12.37
N THR A 146 11.86 -31.89 -12.53
CA THR A 146 11.52 -31.35 -13.87
C THR A 146 12.75 -30.86 -14.64
N GLY A 147 13.86 -30.58 -13.95
CA GLY A 147 15.03 -29.91 -14.52
C GLY A 147 14.80 -28.44 -14.86
N ILE A 148 13.61 -27.88 -14.61
CA ILE A 148 13.28 -26.49 -14.96
C ILE A 148 13.95 -25.53 -13.97
N LYS A 149 14.68 -24.55 -14.52
CA LYS A 149 15.47 -23.55 -13.78
C LYS A 149 14.94 -22.12 -13.89
N ARG A 150 13.68 -21.95 -14.32
CA ARG A 150 12.97 -20.66 -14.30
C ARG A 150 11.70 -20.79 -13.48
N LEU A 151 11.38 -19.77 -12.69
CA LEU A 151 10.22 -19.76 -11.79
C LEU A 151 9.32 -18.56 -12.07
N SER A 152 8.02 -18.77 -12.13
CA SER A 152 6.99 -17.74 -12.15
C SER A 152 6.15 -17.84 -10.87
N LEU A 153 5.98 -16.73 -10.15
CA LEU A 153 5.25 -16.66 -8.87
C LEU A 153 4.04 -15.73 -8.98
N ALA A 154 2.91 -16.18 -8.41
CA ALA A 154 1.69 -15.40 -8.23
C ALA A 154 0.92 -15.84 -6.96
N GLY A 155 -0.25 -15.27 -6.70
CA GLY A 155 -1.03 -15.45 -5.47
C GLY A 155 -0.61 -14.49 -4.36
N GLY A 156 -1.52 -14.19 -3.43
CA GLY A 156 -1.30 -13.19 -2.39
C GLY A 156 0.00 -13.36 -1.58
N VAL A 157 0.41 -14.61 -1.32
CA VAL A 157 1.64 -14.91 -0.56
C VAL A 157 2.91 -14.61 -1.38
N ALA A 158 2.83 -14.59 -2.72
CA ALA A 158 3.96 -14.22 -3.58
C ALA A 158 4.36 -12.73 -3.46
N HIS A 159 3.57 -11.89 -2.76
CA HIS A 159 4.01 -10.56 -2.35
C HIS A 159 5.03 -10.55 -1.20
N ASN A 160 5.37 -11.72 -0.65
CA ASN A 160 6.47 -11.87 0.29
C ASN A 160 7.82 -11.68 -0.40
N CYS A 161 8.22 -10.43 -0.58
CA CYS A 161 9.46 -10.05 -1.25
C CYS A 161 10.73 -10.53 -0.53
N THR A 162 10.63 -10.85 0.77
CA THR A 162 11.70 -11.50 1.54
C THR A 162 11.94 -12.93 1.04
N LEU A 163 10.87 -13.72 0.90
CA LEU A 163 10.91 -15.05 0.30
C LEU A 163 11.45 -15.00 -1.13
N SER A 164 10.91 -14.11 -1.98
CA SER A 164 11.38 -13.94 -3.36
C SER A 164 12.87 -13.58 -3.43
N GLY A 165 13.34 -12.72 -2.53
CA GLY A 165 14.75 -12.35 -2.40
C GLY A 165 15.64 -13.54 -2.02
N LYS A 166 15.20 -14.37 -1.07
CA LYS A 166 15.93 -15.59 -0.68
C LYS A 166 15.94 -16.62 -1.80
N LEU A 167 14.83 -16.82 -2.51
CA LEU A 167 14.78 -17.72 -3.68
C LEU A 167 15.73 -17.26 -4.78
N LEU A 168 15.78 -15.95 -5.07
CA LEU A 168 16.67 -15.38 -6.07
C LEU A 168 18.15 -15.70 -5.79
N ARG A 169 18.56 -15.68 -4.52
CA ARG A 169 19.95 -15.96 -4.10
C ARG A 169 20.25 -17.43 -3.84
N SER A 170 19.24 -18.29 -3.90
CA SER A 170 19.39 -19.71 -3.53
C SER A 170 20.18 -20.54 -4.55
N GLY A 171 20.27 -20.09 -5.80
CA GLY A 171 20.82 -20.87 -6.91
C GLY A 171 19.91 -21.99 -7.43
N ILE A 172 18.70 -22.17 -6.86
CA ILE A 172 17.73 -23.18 -7.34
C ILE A 172 17.26 -22.82 -8.77
N PHE A 173 17.04 -21.52 -9.02
CA PHE A 173 16.58 -20.99 -10.30
C PHE A 173 17.59 -19.99 -10.85
N GLN A 174 17.73 -19.97 -12.18
CA GLN A 174 18.56 -19.02 -12.92
C GLN A 174 17.86 -17.66 -13.06
N ASP A 175 16.52 -17.65 -13.11
CA ASP A 175 15.71 -16.44 -13.15
C ASP A 175 14.32 -16.70 -12.54
N ILE A 176 13.74 -15.65 -11.95
CA ILE A 176 12.47 -15.67 -11.23
C ILE A 176 11.63 -14.48 -11.66
N PHE A 177 10.41 -14.73 -12.12
CA PHE A 177 9.41 -13.70 -12.36
C PHE A 177 8.37 -13.73 -11.24
N VAL A 178 8.12 -12.58 -10.61
CA VAL A 178 7.02 -12.40 -9.64
C VAL A 178 6.06 -11.41 -10.25
N GLN A 179 4.79 -11.78 -10.37
CA GLN A 179 3.80 -10.88 -10.95
C GLN A 179 3.59 -9.64 -10.04
N PRO A 180 3.66 -8.39 -10.55
CA PRO A 180 3.56 -7.18 -9.71
C PRO A 180 2.23 -7.00 -9.00
N ALA A 181 1.14 -7.49 -9.59
CA ALA A 181 -0.16 -7.65 -8.95
C ALA A 181 -0.41 -9.16 -8.75
N ALA A 182 0.37 -9.80 -7.88
CA ALA A 182 0.26 -11.23 -7.61
C ALA A 182 -1.01 -11.62 -6.84
N HIS A 183 -1.55 -10.69 -6.03
CA HIS A 183 -2.85 -10.84 -5.37
C HIS A 183 -4.02 -10.87 -6.38
N ASP A 184 -5.24 -11.05 -5.88
CA ASP A 184 -6.48 -11.27 -6.64
C ASP A 184 -6.76 -10.26 -7.76
N ALA A 185 -6.26 -9.02 -7.71
CA ALA A 185 -6.46 -8.09 -8.81
C ALA A 185 -5.76 -8.56 -10.09
N GLY A 186 -4.67 -9.33 -9.98
CA GLY A 186 -4.01 -9.97 -11.10
C GLY A 186 -4.87 -11.01 -11.82
N CYS A 187 -5.91 -11.56 -11.17
CA CYS A 187 -6.80 -12.55 -11.78
C CYS A 187 -7.57 -11.96 -12.97
N ALA A 188 -7.91 -10.67 -12.95
CA ALA A 188 -8.56 -10.01 -14.10
C ALA A 188 -7.67 -10.05 -15.35
N LEU A 189 -6.36 -9.79 -15.18
CA LEU A 189 -5.38 -9.90 -16.26
C LEU A 189 -5.21 -11.37 -16.69
N GLY A 190 -5.09 -12.29 -15.74
CA GLY A 190 -4.98 -13.73 -16.02
C GLY A 190 -6.15 -14.26 -16.84
N ALA A 191 -7.38 -13.91 -16.45
CA ALA A 191 -8.61 -14.30 -17.14
C ALA A 191 -8.67 -13.73 -18.57
N ALA A 192 -8.28 -12.46 -18.76
CA ALA A 192 -8.22 -11.85 -20.09
C ALA A 192 -7.19 -12.55 -20.99
N LEU A 193 -6.01 -12.91 -20.45
CA LEU A 193 -4.98 -13.64 -21.19
C LEU A 193 -5.41 -15.07 -21.55
N MET A 194 -6.09 -15.76 -20.63
CA MET A 194 -6.66 -17.09 -20.87
C MET A 194 -7.69 -17.05 -22.00
N MET A 195 -8.66 -16.12 -21.93
CA MET A 195 -9.68 -15.98 -22.97
C MET A 195 -9.07 -15.55 -24.31
N SER A 196 -8.08 -14.64 -24.32
CA SER A 196 -7.35 -14.27 -25.53
C SER A 196 -6.74 -15.49 -26.22
N ASN A 197 -6.11 -16.38 -25.44
CA ASN A 197 -5.51 -17.60 -25.97
C ASN A 197 -6.56 -18.57 -26.53
N GLU A 198 -7.68 -18.77 -25.82
CA GLU A 198 -8.80 -19.62 -26.29
C GLU A 198 -9.43 -19.10 -27.59
N LEU A 199 -9.47 -17.77 -27.78
CA LEU A 199 -9.94 -17.14 -29.01
C LEU A 199 -8.90 -17.13 -30.14
N GLY A 200 -7.71 -17.70 -29.92
CA GLY A 200 -6.60 -17.66 -30.89
C GLY A 200 -6.05 -16.26 -31.12
N GLN A 201 -6.28 -15.33 -30.20
CA GLN A 201 -5.76 -13.96 -30.25
C GLN A 201 -4.36 -13.92 -29.63
N SER A 202 -3.47 -13.16 -30.26
CA SER A 202 -2.10 -12.99 -29.76
C SER A 202 -2.10 -12.28 -28.41
N ALA A 203 -1.61 -12.95 -27.37
CA ALA A 203 -1.37 -12.38 -26.06
C ALA A 203 0.12 -11.99 -25.88
N PRO A 204 0.44 -10.94 -25.09
CA PRO A 204 1.83 -10.55 -24.83
C PRO A 204 2.64 -11.66 -24.14
N ARG A 205 3.71 -12.12 -24.81
CA ARG A 205 4.61 -13.15 -24.25
C ARG A 205 5.87 -12.57 -23.63
N GLU A 206 6.27 -11.39 -24.09
CA GLU A 206 7.42 -10.65 -23.60
C GLU A 206 7.39 -10.47 -22.09
N ARG A 207 8.58 -10.31 -21.51
CA ARG A 207 8.73 -10.03 -20.09
C ARG A 207 8.10 -8.67 -19.79
N LEU A 208 7.23 -8.66 -18.78
CA LEU A 208 6.60 -7.45 -18.29
C LEU A 208 7.68 -6.48 -17.75
N GLN A 209 7.72 -5.27 -18.31
CA GLN A 209 8.69 -4.22 -17.97
C GLN A 209 8.09 -3.12 -17.10
N GLU A 210 6.78 -2.85 -17.24
CA GLU A 210 6.07 -1.79 -16.54
C GLU A 210 4.63 -2.17 -16.22
N VAL A 211 4.01 -1.41 -15.33
CA VAL A 211 2.60 -1.59 -14.95
C VAL A 211 1.84 -0.25 -14.90
N TYR A 212 2.29 0.77 -15.64
CA TYR A 212 1.64 2.09 -15.68
C TYR A 212 0.36 2.06 -16.56
N TRP A 213 -0.60 1.21 -16.17
CA TRP A 213 -1.80 0.92 -16.94
C TRP A 213 -3.05 1.63 -16.43
N GLY A 214 -2.97 2.27 -15.27
CA GLY A 214 -4.05 3.06 -14.71
C GLY A 214 -4.28 4.38 -15.46
N PRO A 215 -5.18 5.24 -14.96
CA PRO A 215 -5.47 6.54 -15.54
C PRO A 215 -4.24 7.45 -15.63
N ASP A 216 -4.17 8.21 -16.72
CA ASP A 216 -3.23 9.31 -16.88
C ASP A 216 -3.69 10.56 -16.11
N LEU A 217 -2.78 11.51 -15.87
CA LEU A 217 -3.11 12.82 -15.27
C LEU A 217 -4.13 13.62 -16.11
N GLY A 218 -4.18 13.36 -17.41
CA GLY A 218 -4.95 14.15 -18.37
C GLY A 218 -4.15 15.35 -18.88
N SER A 219 -4.82 16.27 -19.56
CA SER A 219 -4.14 17.45 -20.14
C SER A 219 -3.64 18.41 -19.06
N ASP A 220 -2.53 19.10 -19.33
CA ASP A 220 -2.00 20.20 -18.49
C ASP A 220 -3.07 21.18 -18.02
N ARG A 221 -4.02 21.52 -18.90
CA ARG A 221 -5.14 22.42 -18.60
C ARG A 221 -6.11 21.83 -17.56
N ALA A 222 -6.41 20.53 -17.65
CA ALA A 222 -7.29 19.86 -16.71
C ALA A 222 -6.63 19.78 -15.32
N VAL A 223 -5.33 19.47 -15.27
CA VAL A 223 -4.53 19.51 -14.04
C VAL A 223 -4.54 20.91 -13.44
N GLU A 224 -4.25 21.94 -14.23
CA GLU A 224 -4.25 23.34 -13.78
C GLU A 224 -5.62 23.77 -13.24
N GLN A 225 -6.70 23.41 -13.92
CA GLN A 225 -8.07 23.74 -13.48
C GLN A 225 -8.41 23.10 -12.13
N GLU A 226 -8.05 21.82 -11.94
CA GLU A 226 -8.24 21.16 -10.64
C GLU A 226 -7.42 21.85 -9.55
N LEU A 227 -6.14 22.15 -9.80
CA LEU A 227 -5.28 22.82 -8.82
C LEU A 227 -5.80 24.23 -8.47
N ILE A 228 -6.18 25.05 -9.46
CA ILE A 228 -6.70 26.40 -9.24
C ILE A 228 -7.97 26.39 -8.38
N ALA A 229 -8.80 25.35 -8.49
CA ALA A 229 -10.00 25.20 -7.66
C ALA A 229 -9.66 25.13 -6.16
N TRP A 230 -8.43 24.75 -5.80
CA TRP A 230 -7.90 24.73 -4.44
C TRP A 230 -7.09 25.98 -4.05
N GLY A 231 -7.09 27.07 -4.84
CA GLY A 231 -6.18 28.21 -4.67
C GLY A 231 -6.21 28.96 -3.31
N GLY A 232 -7.25 28.75 -2.49
CA GLY A 232 -7.27 29.23 -1.08
C GLY A 232 -6.40 28.40 -0.14
N HIS A 233 -6.05 27.17 -0.53
CA HIS A 233 -5.42 26.15 0.32
C HIS A 233 -4.02 25.76 -0.19
N ILE A 234 -3.74 26.00 -1.47
CA ILE A 234 -2.45 25.69 -2.09
C ILE A 234 -1.92 26.87 -2.90
N GLU A 235 -0.59 26.94 -3.01
CA GLU A 235 0.16 27.78 -3.94
C GLU A 235 0.68 26.89 -5.07
N ILE A 236 0.58 27.36 -6.31
CA ILE A 236 0.91 26.60 -7.51
C ILE A 236 1.95 27.38 -8.32
N GLU A 237 3.01 26.70 -8.72
CA GLU A 237 4.05 27.21 -9.61
C GLU A 237 4.19 26.23 -10.79
N ARG A 238 4.01 26.71 -12.02
CA ARG A 238 4.37 25.92 -13.21
C ARG A 238 5.88 25.96 -13.40
N CYS A 239 6.49 24.81 -13.63
CA CYS A 239 7.94 24.67 -13.82
C CYS A 239 8.25 23.74 -15.00
N ASP A 240 9.17 24.16 -15.86
CA ASP A 240 9.59 23.34 -17.01
C ASP A 240 10.58 22.23 -16.61
N ASP A 241 11.36 22.45 -15.53
CA ASP A 241 12.33 21.47 -14.99
C ASP A 241 11.93 21.02 -13.57
N VAL A 242 10.77 20.36 -13.49
CA VAL A 242 10.24 19.81 -12.22
C VAL A 242 11.20 18.81 -11.58
N ALA A 243 11.97 18.06 -12.38
CA ALA A 243 12.92 17.08 -11.88
C ALA A 243 14.04 17.74 -11.06
N SER A 244 14.64 18.83 -11.57
CA SER A 244 15.70 19.55 -10.84
C SER A 244 15.19 20.25 -9.58
N ARG A 245 13.95 20.76 -9.60
CA ARG A 245 13.31 21.41 -8.44
C ARG A 245 12.86 20.41 -7.38
N ALA A 246 12.27 19.29 -7.78
CA ALA A 246 11.93 18.20 -6.86
C ALA A 246 13.18 17.61 -6.21
N ALA A 247 14.26 17.39 -6.98
CA ALA A 247 15.54 16.93 -6.46
C ALA A 247 16.19 17.92 -5.47
N GLU A 248 16.00 19.23 -5.68
CA GLU A 248 16.40 20.28 -4.73
C GLU A 248 15.65 20.12 -3.40
N TRP A 249 14.32 20.12 -3.46
CA TRP A 249 13.47 19.95 -2.28
C TRP A 249 13.86 18.70 -1.50
N ILE A 250 14.01 17.57 -2.18
CA ILE A 250 14.38 16.31 -1.54
C ILE A 250 15.78 16.38 -0.92
N ALA A 251 16.78 16.94 -1.62
CA ALA A 251 18.14 17.08 -1.11
C ALA A 251 18.23 18.01 0.12
N ASP A 252 17.35 19.01 0.19
CA ASP A 252 17.17 19.91 1.34
C ASP A 252 16.32 19.29 2.45
N GLY A 253 15.93 18.02 2.29
CA GLY A 253 15.25 17.21 3.28
C GLY A 253 13.73 17.23 3.18
N ALA A 254 13.11 17.81 2.16
CA ALA A 254 11.66 17.74 1.98
C ALA A 254 11.19 16.31 1.68
N VAL A 255 10.01 15.97 2.20
CA VAL A 255 9.24 14.77 1.84
C VAL A 255 8.08 15.22 0.96
N ILE A 256 8.07 14.77 -0.29
CA ILE A 256 7.18 15.32 -1.31
C ILE A 256 6.24 14.25 -1.86
N GLY A 257 5.01 14.63 -2.18
CA GLY A 257 4.15 13.86 -3.07
C GLY A 257 4.61 14.04 -4.52
N TRP A 258 4.64 12.95 -5.29
CA TRP A 258 5.07 12.91 -6.67
C TRP A 258 4.05 12.17 -7.52
N MET A 259 3.46 12.89 -8.47
CA MET A 259 2.39 12.40 -9.33
C MET A 259 2.74 12.69 -10.80
N GLN A 260 3.02 11.64 -11.57
CA GLN A 260 3.39 11.73 -12.99
C GLN A 260 2.68 10.66 -13.81
N GLY A 261 2.35 10.98 -15.07
CA GLY A 261 1.80 10.05 -16.05
C GLY A 261 0.70 9.10 -15.55
N ARG A 262 0.68 7.90 -16.12
CA ARG A 262 -0.28 6.84 -15.79
C ARG A 262 0.05 6.17 -14.45
N SER A 263 -0.96 5.95 -13.62
CA SER A 263 -0.76 5.24 -12.34
C SER A 263 -0.32 3.79 -12.54
N GLU A 264 0.50 3.31 -11.59
CA GLU A 264 0.96 1.93 -11.53
C GLU A 264 -0.14 0.96 -11.04
N PHE A 265 -0.22 -0.22 -11.64
CA PHE A 265 -1.13 -1.30 -11.25
C PHE A 265 -0.47 -2.26 -10.25
N GLY A 266 -1.11 -2.44 -9.10
CA GLY A 266 -0.64 -3.30 -8.01
C GLY A 266 -0.46 -2.55 -6.69
N PRO A 267 0.05 -3.22 -5.64
CA PRO A 267 0.07 -2.65 -4.28
C PRO A 267 1.25 -1.73 -3.99
N ARG A 268 2.15 -1.50 -4.97
CA ARG A 268 3.40 -0.77 -4.79
C ARG A 268 3.38 0.49 -5.64
N ALA A 269 3.74 1.64 -5.06
CA ALA A 269 4.11 2.81 -5.83
C ALA A 269 5.50 2.60 -6.44
N LEU A 270 5.63 2.92 -7.72
CA LEU A 270 6.76 2.62 -8.59
C LEU A 270 7.24 3.89 -9.35
N GLY A 271 6.96 5.08 -8.81
CA GLY A 271 7.46 6.34 -9.35
C GLY A 271 6.42 7.23 -10.02
N ASN A 272 5.16 6.82 -10.12
CA ASN A 272 4.09 7.65 -10.71
C ASN A 272 3.05 8.13 -9.70
N ARG A 273 2.85 7.41 -8.58
CA ARG A 273 2.02 7.85 -7.43
C ARG A 273 2.78 7.61 -6.12
N SER A 274 3.85 8.38 -5.92
CA SER A 274 4.88 8.11 -4.90
C SER A 274 5.06 9.25 -3.91
N ILE A 275 5.37 8.94 -2.66
CA ILE A 275 6.01 9.88 -1.74
C ILE A 275 7.52 9.65 -1.85
N LEU A 276 8.25 10.72 -2.15
CA LEU A 276 9.69 10.71 -2.38
C LEU A 276 10.42 11.45 -1.26
N ALA A 277 11.56 10.92 -0.85
CA ALA A 277 12.43 11.54 0.16
C ALA A 277 13.90 11.14 -0.05
N ASP A 278 14.79 11.79 0.70
CA ASP A 278 16.22 11.51 0.67
C ASP A 278 16.50 10.17 1.38
N PRO A 279 17.16 9.19 0.71
CA PRO A 279 17.41 7.88 1.28
C PRO A 279 18.57 7.85 2.28
N ARG A 280 19.35 8.93 2.41
CA ARG A 280 20.65 8.89 3.09
C ARG A 280 20.54 8.94 4.61
N PRO A 281 19.91 9.97 5.23
CA PRO A 281 19.87 10.08 6.68
C PRO A 281 18.90 9.06 7.27
N ALA A 282 19.35 8.19 8.18
CA ALA A 282 18.49 7.20 8.82
C ALA A 282 17.25 7.82 9.52
N THR A 283 17.38 9.05 10.02
CA THR A 283 16.31 9.83 10.66
C THR A 283 15.13 10.14 9.73
N ASN A 284 15.31 10.08 8.40
CA ASN A 284 14.21 10.28 7.45
C ASN A 284 13.17 9.16 7.55
N LYS A 285 13.56 7.95 7.98
CA LYS A 285 12.60 6.88 8.25
C LYS A 285 11.58 7.30 9.30
N ASP A 286 12.05 7.88 10.41
CA ASP A 286 11.18 8.30 11.51
C ASP A 286 10.30 9.48 11.10
N ARG A 287 10.87 10.45 10.37
CA ARG A 287 10.13 11.60 9.85
C ARG A 287 8.99 11.18 8.92
N ILE A 288 9.24 10.29 7.96
CA ILE A 288 8.20 9.87 6.99
C ILE A 288 7.11 9.06 7.70
N ASN A 289 7.48 8.19 8.65
CA ASN A 289 6.51 7.47 9.46
C ASN A 289 5.61 8.41 10.29
N ALA A 290 6.15 9.53 10.76
CA ALA A 290 5.37 10.57 11.44
C ALA A 290 4.47 11.36 10.48
N ILE A 291 5.00 11.80 9.33
CA ILE A 291 4.28 12.60 8.32
C ILE A 291 3.05 11.88 7.76
N VAL A 292 3.18 10.57 7.51
CA VAL A 292 2.12 9.75 6.93
C VAL A 292 1.08 9.32 7.99
N LYS A 293 1.29 9.70 9.27
CA LYS A 293 0.49 9.43 10.48
C LYS A 293 0.21 7.92 10.73
N LYS A 294 0.28 7.49 12.00
CA LYS A 294 -0.18 6.17 12.49
C LYS A 294 0.50 4.92 11.91
N ARG A 295 1.67 5.02 11.26
CA ARG A 295 2.47 3.86 10.83
C ARG A 295 3.34 3.30 11.96
N GLU A 296 3.54 1.99 11.99
CA GLU A 296 4.48 1.36 12.93
C GLU A 296 5.93 1.71 12.55
N GLY A 297 6.72 2.22 13.52
CA GLY A 297 8.07 2.74 13.25
C GLY A 297 9.09 1.71 12.73
N TYR A 298 8.82 0.42 12.86
CA TYR A 298 9.71 -0.62 12.35
C TYR A 298 9.56 -0.86 10.84
N ARG A 299 8.46 -0.37 10.23
CA ARG A 299 8.18 -0.58 8.80
C ARG A 299 9.32 -0.03 7.92
N PRO A 300 9.87 -0.84 7.00
CA PRO A 300 10.91 -0.38 6.09
C PRO A 300 10.33 0.44 4.93
N PHE A 301 11.20 1.28 4.34
CA PHE A 301 10.97 1.96 3.06
C PHE A 301 11.81 1.31 1.95
N ALA A 302 11.47 1.60 0.70
CA ALA A 302 12.12 0.99 -0.46
C ALA A 302 13.02 2.01 -1.19
N PRO A 303 14.20 1.62 -1.66
CA PRO A 303 14.99 2.43 -2.59
C PRO A 303 14.51 2.25 -4.03
N SER A 304 14.47 3.37 -4.75
CA SER A 304 14.41 3.41 -6.21
C SER A 304 15.73 3.93 -6.75
N VAL A 305 16.45 3.10 -7.51
CA VAL A 305 17.81 3.37 -8.03
C VAL A 305 17.81 3.43 -9.56
N LEU A 306 18.67 4.25 -10.15
CA LEU A 306 18.94 4.17 -11.58
C LEU A 306 19.48 2.78 -11.94
N GLU A 307 18.92 2.16 -12.98
CA GLU A 307 19.27 0.80 -13.38
C GLU A 307 20.78 0.62 -13.62
N GLU A 308 21.40 1.59 -14.28
CA GLU A 308 22.84 1.62 -14.59
C GLU A 308 23.76 1.70 -13.36
N ASP A 309 23.25 2.13 -12.20
CA ASP A 309 24.02 2.30 -10.97
C ASP A 309 23.71 1.22 -9.92
N ALA A 310 22.70 0.37 -10.13
CA ALA A 310 22.15 -0.53 -9.11
C ALA A 310 23.20 -1.47 -8.49
N ASN A 311 24.09 -2.04 -9.32
CA ASN A 311 25.17 -2.92 -8.88
C ASN A 311 26.19 -2.27 -7.93
N GLU A 312 26.31 -0.94 -7.94
CA GLU A 312 27.23 -0.23 -7.04
C GLU A 312 26.71 -0.23 -5.59
N PHE A 313 25.39 -0.35 -5.40
CA PHE A 313 24.73 -0.21 -4.10
C PHE A 313 24.17 -1.53 -3.56
N PHE A 314 23.76 -2.43 -4.45
CA PHE A 314 23.09 -3.68 -4.09
C PHE A 314 23.86 -4.90 -4.60
N GLU A 315 23.73 -6.01 -3.88
CA GLU A 315 24.26 -7.31 -4.31
C GLU A 315 23.22 -7.99 -5.21
N LEU A 316 23.39 -7.82 -6.52
CA LEU A 316 22.51 -8.37 -7.54
C LEU A 316 23.16 -9.59 -8.23
N PRO A 317 22.36 -10.57 -8.68
CA PRO A 317 22.88 -11.67 -9.48
C PRO A 317 23.34 -11.19 -10.86
N ASP A 318 24.43 -11.76 -11.39
CA ASP A 318 24.96 -11.40 -12.71
C ASP A 318 23.94 -11.61 -13.84
N SER A 319 23.04 -12.59 -13.66
CA SER A 319 22.00 -12.92 -14.64
C SER A 319 20.90 -11.86 -14.77
N ARG A 320 20.82 -10.89 -13.85
CA ARG A 320 19.71 -9.94 -13.81
C ARG A 320 20.05 -8.62 -13.15
N GLN A 321 19.81 -7.55 -13.90
CA GLN A 321 19.97 -6.17 -13.44
C GLN A 321 18.64 -5.43 -13.24
N GLU A 322 17.53 -5.97 -13.76
CA GLU A 322 16.22 -5.32 -13.76
C GLU A 322 15.33 -5.77 -12.59
N PHE A 323 15.02 -4.86 -11.67
CA PHE A 323 14.08 -5.07 -10.56
C PHE A 323 12.98 -3.99 -10.53
N PRO A 324 12.15 -3.84 -11.57
CA PRO A 324 11.27 -2.68 -11.72
C PRO A 324 10.08 -2.61 -10.73
N PHE A 325 9.81 -3.67 -9.96
CA PHE A 325 8.51 -3.84 -9.28
C PHE A 325 8.56 -3.92 -7.75
N MET A 326 9.72 -3.74 -7.10
CA MET A 326 9.86 -3.90 -5.64
C MET A 326 9.38 -5.26 -5.09
N ASN A 327 9.56 -6.33 -5.88
CA ASN A 327 9.18 -7.70 -5.53
C ASN A 327 10.31 -8.50 -4.87
N PHE A 328 11.51 -7.94 -4.78
CA PHE A 328 12.68 -8.65 -4.24
C PHE A 328 13.35 -7.82 -3.14
N VAL A 329 13.66 -8.48 -2.02
CA VAL A 329 14.57 -7.96 -1.00
C VAL A 329 15.98 -8.47 -1.28
N VAL A 330 16.90 -7.55 -1.52
CA VAL A 330 18.31 -7.83 -1.86
C VAL A 330 19.25 -7.23 -0.81
N PRO A 331 20.45 -7.78 -0.60
CA PRO A 331 21.43 -7.18 0.30
C PRO A 331 21.88 -5.82 -0.23
N VAL A 332 21.96 -4.84 0.66
CA VAL A 332 22.71 -3.61 0.42
C VAL A 332 24.17 -3.90 0.66
N ARG A 333 25.05 -3.51 -0.28
CA ARG A 333 26.49 -3.68 -0.12
C ARG A 333 26.94 -3.04 1.18
N GLU A 334 27.76 -3.75 1.94
CA GLU A 334 28.15 -3.35 3.30
C GLU A 334 28.68 -1.91 3.38
N SER A 335 29.53 -1.52 2.43
CA SER A 335 30.11 -0.17 2.35
C SER A 335 29.09 0.96 2.07
N LYS A 336 27.87 0.61 1.64
CA LYS A 336 26.81 1.55 1.28
C LYS A 336 25.68 1.62 2.31
N ARG A 337 25.61 0.69 3.27
CA ARG A 337 24.54 0.62 4.28
C ARG A 337 24.40 1.90 5.09
N ASN A 338 25.52 2.46 5.57
CA ASN A 338 25.52 3.72 6.32
C ASN A 338 25.08 4.91 5.46
N LEU A 339 25.43 4.90 4.16
CA LEU A 339 25.04 5.95 3.22
C LEU A 339 23.53 5.90 2.89
N LEU A 340 22.90 4.72 2.97
CA LEU A 340 21.50 4.50 2.63
C LEU A 340 20.65 4.19 3.87
N GLY A 341 20.86 4.94 4.95
CA GLY A 341 20.31 4.63 6.27
C GLY A 341 18.78 4.63 6.32
N ALA A 342 18.09 5.40 5.49
CA ALA A 342 16.62 5.49 5.52
C ALA A 342 15.91 4.31 4.84
N VAL A 343 16.62 3.60 3.96
CA VAL A 343 16.09 2.54 3.09
C VAL A 343 16.74 1.17 3.32
N THR A 344 17.81 1.12 4.12
CA THR A 344 18.44 -0.14 4.55
C THR A 344 17.68 -0.69 5.75
N HIS A 345 17.23 -1.93 5.64
CA HIS A 345 16.60 -2.68 6.72
C HIS A 345 17.60 -3.01 7.84
N VAL A 346 17.09 -3.39 9.02
CA VAL A 346 17.92 -3.73 10.18
C VAL A 346 18.88 -4.91 9.91
N ASP A 347 18.54 -5.79 8.97
CA ASP A 347 19.35 -6.93 8.55
C ASP A 347 20.30 -6.62 7.37
N GLY A 348 20.44 -5.34 6.99
CA GLY A 348 21.31 -4.90 5.90
C GLY A 348 20.75 -5.13 4.49
N THR A 349 19.47 -5.45 4.37
CA THR A 349 18.79 -5.64 3.07
C THR A 349 17.93 -4.45 2.68
N ALA A 350 17.41 -4.42 1.45
CA ALA A 350 16.43 -3.44 1.00
C ALA A 350 15.52 -4.02 -0.08
N ARG A 351 14.28 -3.52 -0.15
CA ARG A 351 13.29 -3.92 -1.17
C ARG A 351 13.42 -3.05 -2.42
N LEU A 352 14.12 -3.56 -3.43
CA LEU A 352 14.67 -2.75 -4.52
C LEU A 352 13.68 -2.45 -5.66
N GLN A 353 13.66 -1.21 -6.14
CA GLN A 353 13.21 -0.84 -7.48
C GLN A 353 14.39 -0.35 -8.33
N THR A 354 14.61 -0.91 -9.53
CA THR A 354 15.44 -0.26 -10.56
C THR A 354 14.58 0.58 -11.50
N VAL A 355 15.11 1.70 -11.95
CA VAL A 355 14.42 2.69 -12.78
C VAL A 355 15.18 2.85 -14.09
N SER A 356 14.55 2.44 -15.17
CA SER A 356 15.08 2.58 -16.53
C SER A 356 14.56 3.86 -17.18
N ARG A 357 15.46 4.59 -17.86
CA ARG A 357 15.11 5.78 -18.65
C ARG A 357 14.07 5.49 -19.73
N ASN A 358 14.14 4.30 -20.33
CA ASN A 358 13.26 3.91 -21.45
C ASN A 358 11.83 3.60 -20.98
N ILE A 359 11.65 3.30 -19.70
CA ILE A 359 10.37 2.90 -19.11
C ILE A 359 9.70 4.06 -18.39
N ASN A 360 10.44 4.78 -17.54
CA ASN A 360 9.90 5.92 -16.80
C ASN A 360 10.89 7.08 -16.81
N GLN A 361 10.86 7.87 -17.89
CA GLN A 361 11.78 8.97 -18.10
C GLN A 361 11.67 10.04 -17.00
N ALA A 362 10.46 10.47 -16.64
CA ALA A 362 10.27 11.52 -15.62
C ALA A 362 10.85 11.09 -14.25
N TYR A 363 10.65 9.81 -13.88
CA TYR A 363 11.20 9.29 -12.63
C TYR A 363 12.72 9.10 -12.68
N TRP A 364 13.25 8.65 -13.82
CA TRP A 364 14.69 8.58 -14.07
C TRP A 364 15.34 9.98 -13.99
N GLU A 365 14.68 11.03 -14.50
CA GLU A 365 15.17 12.41 -14.49
C GLU A 365 15.28 12.99 -13.09
N VAL A 366 14.27 12.79 -12.21
CA VAL A 366 14.34 13.29 -10.82
C VAL A 366 15.43 12.57 -10.01
N ILE A 367 15.61 11.25 -10.20
CA ILE A 367 16.70 10.51 -9.54
C ILE A 367 18.06 10.97 -10.09
N THR A 368 18.17 11.22 -11.39
CA THR A 368 19.39 11.76 -12.02
C THR A 368 19.72 13.17 -11.53
N ALA A 369 18.73 14.04 -11.40
CA ALA A 369 18.91 15.37 -10.84
C ALA A 369 19.33 15.31 -9.37
N PHE A 370 18.76 14.38 -8.60
CA PHE A 370 19.19 14.12 -7.22
C PHE A 370 20.64 13.62 -7.17
N ARG A 371 21.03 12.67 -8.02
CA ARG A 371 22.43 12.20 -8.17
C ARG A 371 23.39 13.35 -8.41
N LYS A 372 23.06 14.27 -9.32
CA LYS A 372 23.91 15.43 -9.62
C LYS A 372 24.15 16.32 -8.39
N ARG A 373 23.16 16.41 -7.50
CA ARG A 373 23.23 17.22 -6.27
C ARG A 373 23.93 16.51 -5.11
N THR A 374 23.74 15.20 -4.99
CA THR A 374 24.10 14.46 -3.77
C THR A 374 25.18 13.41 -3.96
N GLY A 375 25.50 13.07 -5.21
CA GLY A 375 26.32 11.92 -5.59
C GLY A 375 25.60 10.56 -5.49
N VAL A 376 24.33 10.52 -5.06
CA VAL A 376 23.58 9.28 -4.82
C VAL A 376 22.46 9.12 -5.86
N PRO A 377 22.48 8.08 -6.72
CA PRO A 377 21.46 7.82 -7.74
C PRO A 377 20.26 7.05 -7.20
N ILE A 378 19.81 7.38 -5.98
CA ILE A 378 18.76 6.66 -5.26
C ILE A 378 17.81 7.66 -4.62
N LEU A 379 16.51 7.38 -4.68
CA LEU A 379 15.49 8.03 -3.85
C LEU A 379 14.82 7.01 -2.93
N LEU A 380 14.38 7.46 -1.76
CA LEU A 380 13.42 6.71 -0.96
C LEU A 380 12.05 6.85 -1.63
N ASN A 381 11.38 5.72 -1.84
CA ASN A 381 10.03 5.66 -2.41
C ASN A 381 9.07 4.90 -1.48
N THR A 382 7.90 5.50 -1.24
CA THR A 382 6.75 4.85 -0.60
C THR A 382 5.44 5.22 -1.29
N SER A 383 4.40 4.43 -1.06
CA SER A 383 3.04 4.68 -1.51
C SER A 383 2.57 6.10 -1.19
N PHE A 384 2.04 6.82 -2.18
CA PHE A 384 1.41 8.11 -1.95
C PHE A 384 -0.02 7.92 -1.46
N ASN A 385 -0.14 7.73 -0.15
CA ASN A 385 -1.39 7.61 0.60
C ASN A 385 -1.13 7.80 2.10
N ASN A 386 -2.21 7.99 2.87
CA ASN A 386 -2.18 7.85 4.31
C ASN A 386 -2.59 6.43 4.76
N ASN A 387 -2.87 6.24 6.05
CA ASN A 387 -3.21 4.94 6.62
C ASN A 387 -4.69 4.52 6.48
N VAL A 388 -5.52 5.32 5.80
CA VAL A 388 -6.98 5.10 5.65
C VAL A 388 -7.44 5.11 4.19
N GLU A 389 -6.52 5.20 3.23
CA GLU A 389 -6.85 5.28 1.81
C GLU A 389 -5.92 4.44 0.91
N PRO A 390 -6.37 4.02 -0.28
CA PRO A 390 -5.51 3.46 -1.33
C PRO A 390 -4.47 4.47 -1.84
N ILE A 391 -3.54 4.02 -2.69
CA ILE A 391 -2.64 4.93 -3.41
C ILE A 391 -3.50 5.93 -4.21
N VAL A 392 -3.14 7.22 -4.16
CA VAL A 392 -3.86 8.27 -4.90
C VAL A 392 -3.85 7.97 -6.40
N ASP A 393 -4.96 8.24 -7.09
CA ASP A 393 -5.08 7.97 -8.53
C ASP A 393 -5.31 9.24 -9.34
N SER A 394 -6.24 10.10 -8.90
CA SER A 394 -6.55 11.39 -9.52
C SER A 394 -5.82 12.58 -8.89
N VAL A 395 -5.79 13.72 -9.59
CA VAL A 395 -5.20 14.97 -9.07
C VAL A 395 -5.93 15.44 -7.80
N ALA A 396 -7.25 15.27 -7.75
CA ALA A 396 -8.06 15.59 -6.58
C ALA A 396 -7.67 14.73 -5.37
N ASP A 397 -7.39 13.44 -5.57
CA ASP A 397 -6.90 12.54 -4.52
C ASP A 397 -5.53 13.01 -4.01
N ALA A 398 -4.60 13.32 -4.93
CA ALA A 398 -3.27 13.79 -4.57
C ALA A 398 -3.29 15.10 -3.77
N VAL A 399 -4.12 16.08 -4.16
CA VAL A 399 -4.30 17.33 -3.40
C VAL A 399 -4.94 17.05 -2.04
N THR A 400 -5.96 16.20 -1.98
CA THR A 400 -6.63 15.82 -0.72
C THR A 400 -5.66 15.16 0.25
N THR A 401 -4.87 14.19 -0.21
CA THR A 401 -3.82 13.54 0.61
C THR A 401 -2.74 14.55 1.00
N PHE A 402 -2.31 15.43 0.09
CA PHE A 402 -1.33 16.47 0.41
C PHE A 402 -1.82 17.39 1.53
N LEU A 403 -3.06 17.86 1.47
CA LEU A 403 -3.67 18.75 2.47
C LEU A 403 -3.98 18.06 3.81
N THR A 404 -4.11 16.73 3.82
CA THR A 404 -4.44 15.93 5.03
C THR A 404 -3.25 15.21 5.66
N THR A 405 -2.05 15.37 5.10
CA THR A 405 -0.78 14.85 5.62
C THR A 405 0.19 15.99 5.90
N ASP A 406 1.36 15.70 6.48
CA ASP A 406 2.41 16.71 6.75
C ASP A 406 3.49 16.76 5.66
N LEU A 407 3.15 16.37 4.42
CA LEU A 407 4.04 16.49 3.27
C LEU A 407 4.47 17.95 3.05
N ASP A 408 5.74 18.14 2.69
CA ASP A 408 6.38 19.46 2.55
C ASP A 408 6.08 20.11 1.20
N GLY A 409 5.84 19.30 0.17
CA GLY A 409 5.50 19.74 -1.19
C GLY A 409 4.80 18.65 -1.98
N LEU A 410 4.19 19.05 -3.09
CA LEU A 410 3.54 18.15 -4.04
C LEU A 410 3.99 18.53 -5.46
N VAL A 411 4.26 17.54 -6.29
CA VAL A 411 4.52 17.71 -7.72
C VAL A 411 3.48 16.93 -8.51
N VAL A 412 2.76 17.61 -9.40
CA VAL A 412 1.76 17.00 -10.30
C VAL A 412 2.05 17.45 -11.72
N GLY A 413 2.51 16.54 -12.59
CA GLY A 413 2.93 16.92 -13.94
C GLY A 413 4.02 18.00 -13.89
N SER A 414 3.74 19.12 -14.55
CA SER A 414 4.62 20.30 -14.62
C SER A 414 4.41 21.32 -13.49
N TYR A 415 3.65 20.98 -12.44
CA TYR A 415 3.29 21.90 -11.36
C TYR A 415 3.95 21.52 -10.04
N LEU A 416 4.55 22.52 -9.41
CA LEU A 416 5.07 22.51 -8.05
C LEU A 416 4.02 23.13 -7.13
N ILE A 417 3.66 22.43 -6.05
CA ILE A 417 2.58 22.82 -5.15
C ILE A 417 3.08 22.89 -3.71
N LYS A 418 2.75 23.99 -3.03
CA LYS A 418 2.99 24.20 -1.59
C LYS A 418 1.67 24.45 -0.86
N LYS A 419 1.63 24.10 0.43
CA LYS A 419 0.49 24.43 1.28
C LYS A 419 0.45 25.93 1.54
N ARG A 420 -0.76 26.47 1.52
CA ARG A 420 -1.07 27.81 1.99
C ARG A 420 -1.86 27.72 3.28
N THR A 421 -1.63 28.65 4.20
CA THR A 421 -2.51 28.78 5.38
C THR A 421 -3.88 29.31 4.93
N ALA A 422 -4.85 28.42 4.78
CA ALA A 422 -6.22 28.75 4.43
C ALA A 422 -6.91 29.52 5.57
N SER A 423 -7.60 30.61 5.22
CA SER A 423 -8.45 31.36 6.14
C SER A 423 -9.77 30.61 6.41
N PRO A 424 -10.53 30.95 7.47
CA PRO A 424 -11.86 30.39 7.67
C PRO A 424 -12.79 30.55 6.46
N GLU A 425 -12.68 31.68 5.75
CA GLU A 425 -13.46 31.93 4.54
C GLU A 425 -13.08 30.97 3.39
N ASP A 426 -11.79 30.65 3.24
CA ASP A 426 -11.34 29.68 2.24
C ASP A 426 -11.99 28.31 2.49
N TRP A 427 -12.00 27.84 3.74
CA TRP A 427 -12.66 26.58 4.10
C TRP A 427 -14.16 26.61 3.82
N SER A 428 -14.84 27.72 4.12
CA SER A 428 -16.27 27.89 3.86
C SER A 428 -16.65 27.82 2.38
N ARG A 429 -15.70 28.03 1.45
CA ARG A 429 -15.94 27.90 0.00
C ARG A 429 -15.90 26.47 -0.52
N LEU A 430 -15.43 25.51 0.28
CA LEU A 430 -15.47 24.10 -0.09
C LEU A 430 -16.89 23.55 0.00
N ALA A 431 -17.18 22.52 -0.79
CA ALA A 431 -18.34 21.66 -0.63
C ALA A 431 -18.06 20.55 0.39
N LEU A 432 -19.08 20.18 1.15
CA LEU A 432 -19.12 19.02 2.03
C LEU A 432 -20.04 17.96 1.43
N SER A 433 -19.56 16.72 1.34
CA SER A 433 -20.34 15.56 0.92
C SER A 433 -19.98 14.31 1.72
N LEU A 434 -20.89 13.32 1.74
CA LEU A 434 -20.63 12.01 2.31
C LEU A 434 -20.13 11.05 1.22
N PRO A 435 -19.02 10.32 1.45
CA PRO A 435 -18.63 9.24 0.55
C PRO A 435 -19.74 8.19 0.43
N PRO A 436 -19.89 7.52 -0.73
CA PRO A 436 -20.94 6.51 -0.93
C PRO A 436 -20.91 5.32 0.06
N TYR A 437 -19.75 5.05 0.65
CA TYR A 437 -19.54 4.01 1.65
C TYR A 437 -19.76 4.48 3.10
N SER A 438 -20.05 5.77 3.31
CA SER A 438 -20.26 6.36 4.63
C SER A 438 -21.73 6.41 4.98
N SER A 439 -22.07 6.11 6.23
CA SER A 439 -23.43 6.15 6.75
C SER A 439 -23.47 6.73 8.16
N LEU A 440 -24.54 7.45 8.47
CA LEU A 440 -24.76 8.10 9.76
C LEU A 440 -25.62 7.20 10.65
N HIS A 441 -25.21 7.00 11.90
CA HIS A 441 -25.92 6.18 12.87
C HIS A 441 -26.09 6.91 14.19
N GLN A 442 -27.23 6.67 14.83
CA GLN A 442 -27.47 7.08 16.21
C GLN A 442 -27.73 5.83 17.04
N VAL A 443 -26.84 5.54 17.99
CA VAL A 443 -26.84 4.26 18.73
C VAL A 443 -26.76 4.47 20.22
N ARG A 444 -27.24 3.50 21.01
CA ARG A 444 -27.00 3.43 22.45
C ARG A 444 -25.65 2.78 22.69
N ALA A 445 -24.71 3.52 23.28
CA ALA A 445 -23.37 3.01 23.58
C ALA A 445 -22.97 3.36 25.01
N PHE A 446 -22.09 2.54 25.60
CA PHE A 446 -21.47 2.88 26.87
C PHE A 446 -20.48 4.03 26.68
N THR A 447 -20.67 5.11 27.45
CA THR A 447 -19.76 6.25 27.54
C THR A 447 -18.95 6.24 28.84
N ALA A 448 -19.41 5.49 29.83
CA ALA A 448 -18.66 5.07 31.02
C ALA A 448 -19.05 3.63 31.41
N LEU A 449 -18.33 3.02 32.36
CA LEU A 449 -18.55 1.64 32.82
C LEU A 449 -20.01 1.31 33.21
N ASP A 450 -20.75 2.32 33.67
CA ASP A 450 -22.13 2.23 34.17
C ASP A 450 -23.11 3.13 33.42
N ARG A 451 -22.68 3.79 32.34
CA ARG A 451 -23.47 4.83 31.66
C ARG A 451 -23.63 4.53 30.18
N GLN A 452 -24.89 4.37 29.77
CA GLN A 452 -25.27 4.31 28.36
C GLN A 452 -25.92 5.62 27.92
N GLU A 453 -25.38 6.21 26.88
CA GLU A 453 -25.90 7.42 26.27
C GLU A 453 -26.20 7.15 24.79
N THR A 454 -27.06 7.97 24.22
CA THR A 454 -27.24 7.99 22.77
C THR A 454 -26.05 8.74 22.17
N VAL A 455 -25.30 8.08 21.29
CA VAL A 455 -24.15 8.66 20.60
C VAL A 455 -24.41 8.69 19.10
N CYS A 456 -23.87 9.71 18.45
CA CYS A 456 -23.87 9.85 17.00
C CYS A 456 -22.54 9.33 16.44
N GLU A 457 -22.58 8.60 15.34
CA GLU A 457 -21.38 8.04 14.72
C GLU A 457 -21.48 7.98 13.19
N ILE A 458 -20.33 8.08 12.52
CA ILE A 458 -20.18 7.78 11.10
C ILE A 458 -19.57 6.40 10.97
N ARG A 459 -20.13 5.55 10.11
CA ARG A 459 -19.57 4.25 9.75
C ARG A 459 -19.13 4.25 8.29
N THR A 460 -17.90 3.83 8.03
CA THR A 460 -17.31 3.72 6.68
C THR A 460 -17.26 2.28 6.15
N GLY A 461 -17.88 1.35 6.86
CA GLY A 461 -17.90 -0.07 6.56
C GLY A 461 -19.04 -0.79 7.26
N PRO A 462 -19.23 -2.10 6.99
CA PRO A 462 -20.34 -2.86 7.56
C PRO A 462 -20.16 -3.16 9.06
N SER A 463 -18.96 -2.96 9.61
CA SER A 463 -18.65 -3.21 11.02
C SER A 463 -18.76 -1.93 11.87
N SER A 464 -19.39 -2.04 13.04
CA SER A 464 -19.36 -0.97 14.06
C SER A 464 -17.97 -0.70 14.64
N ARG A 465 -16.97 -1.56 14.36
CA ARG A 465 -15.57 -1.36 14.81
C ARG A 465 -14.85 -0.22 14.09
N GLU A 466 -15.37 0.22 12.96
CA GLU A 466 -14.84 1.33 12.16
C GLU A 466 -15.68 2.61 12.33
N ALA A 467 -16.53 2.65 13.37
CA ALA A 467 -17.34 3.80 13.67
C ALA A 467 -16.50 4.93 14.29
N VAL A 468 -16.71 6.16 13.81
CA VAL A 468 -16.14 7.38 14.37
C VAL A 468 -17.25 8.15 15.07
N ARG A 469 -17.10 8.38 16.38
CA ARG A 469 -18.04 9.21 17.13
C ARG A 469 -17.96 10.66 16.67
N ILE A 470 -19.13 11.27 16.52
CA ILE A 470 -19.28 12.68 16.12
C ILE A 470 -20.22 13.43 17.06
N SER A 471 -20.09 14.75 17.10
CA SER A 471 -21.00 15.63 17.82
C SER A 471 -22.44 15.52 17.30
N SER A 472 -23.42 15.78 18.16
CA SER A 472 -24.83 15.78 17.77
C SER A 472 -25.12 16.90 16.77
N GLU A 473 -24.45 18.04 16.91
CA GLU A 473 -24.51 19.17 16.00
C GLU A 473 -24.03 18.79 14.60
N LEU A 474 -22.90 18.09 14.49
CA LEU A 474 -22.39 17.61 13.21
C LEU A 474 -23.25 16.50 12.61
N PHE A 475 -23.86 15.64 13.43
CA PHE A 475 -24.78 14.62 12.94
C PHE A 475 -26.02 15.23 12.28
N GLU A 476 -26.68 16.17 12.96
CA GLU A 476 -27.85 16.88 12.42
C GLU A 476 -27.53 17.65 11.14
N LEU A 477 -26.30 18.18 11.06
CA LEU A 477 -25.77 18.84 9.88
C LEU A 477 -25.65 17.87 8.71
N LEU A 478 -24.94 16.75 8.89
CA LEU A 478 -24.68 15.78 7.83
C LEU A 478 -25.97 15.11 7.35
N MET A 479 -26.97 14.94 8.22
CA MET A 479 -28.31 14.45 7.87
C MET A 479 -29.07 15.35 6.89
N ARG A 480 -28.68 16.63 6.75
CA ARG A 480 -29.34 17.61 5.86
C ARG A 480 -28.67 17.73 4.50
N ILE A 481 -27.54 17.06 4.28
CA ILE A 481 -26.82 17.10 3.00
C ILE A 481 -27.45 16.10 2.05
N ASP A 482 -28.04 16.59 0.96
CA ASP A 482 -28.46 15.78 -0.18
C ASP A 482 -27.41 15.91 -1.30
N GLY A 483 -26.54 14.90 -1.43
CA GLY A 483 -25.40 14.93 -2.33
C GLY A 483 -24.21 15.74 -1.81
N GLU A 484 -24.17 17.05 -2.10
CA GLU A 484 -23.13 17.97 -1.65
C GLU A 484 -23.74 19.34 -1.31
N ALA A 485 -23.16 20.04 -0.34
CA ALA A 485 -23.60 21.38 0.05
C ALA A 485 -22.41 22.32 0.34
N PRO A 486 -22.50 23.63 0.02
CA PRO A 486 -21.45 24.59 0.36
C PRO A 486 -21.24 24.68 1.87
N LEU A 487 -19.99 24.55 2.32
CA LEU A 487 -19.69 24.51 3.76
C LEU A 487 -20.08 25.81 4.47
N GLY A 488 -19.97 26.95 3.80
CA GLY A 488 -20.42 28.25 4.30
C GLY A 488 -21.90 28.25 4.68
N ASP A 489 -22.77 27.80 3.77
CA ASP A 489 -24.23 27.73 4.00
C ASP A 489 -24.54 26.84 5.20
N ILE A 490 -23.83 25.73 5.31
CA ILE A 490 -23.98 24.79 6.41
C ILE A 490 -23.57 25.42 7.76
N LEU A 491 -22.44 26.12 7.79
CA LEU A 491 -21.95 26.79 9.00
C LEU A 491 -22.87 27.93 9.45
N ASP A 492 -23.43 28.67 8.50
CA ASP A 492 -24.37 29.77 8.77
C ASP A 492 -25.69 29.27 9.39
N LEU A 493 -26.13 28.06 9.05
CA LEU A 493 -27.36 27.46 9.59
C LEU A 493 -27.26 26.99 11.04
N ILE A 494 -26.09 26.51 11.49
CA ILE A 494 -25.96 25.72 12.72
C ILE A 494 -24.99 26.35 13.74
N ALA A 495 -24.04 27.17 13.29
CA ALA A 495 -23.03 27.78 14.14
C ALA A 495 -23.04 29.32 14.01
N PRO A 496 -23.96 30.03 14.68
CA PRO A 496 -24.09 31.48 14.57
C PRO A 496 -22.94 32.25 15.23
N ASN A 497 -22.14 31.62 16.10
CA ASN A 497 -20.96 32.23 16.70
C ASN A 497 -19.65 31.58 16.22
N GLN A 498 -18.57 32.37 16.27
CA GLN A 498 -17.27 32.00 15.72
C GLN A 498 -16.66 30.75 16.38
N ASN A 499 -16.78 30.61 17.71
CA ASN A 499 -16.21 29.48 18.44
C ASN A 499 -16.86 28.14 18.02
N GLN A 500 -18.17 28.13 17.81
CA GLN A 500 -18.89 26.94 17.31
C GLN A 500 -18.46 26.58 15.89
N ARG A 501 -18.26 27.59 15.02
CA ARG A 501 -17.77 27.35 13.64
C ARG A 501 -16.39 26.72 13.66
N GLU A 502 -15.47 27.26 14.46
CA GLU A 502 -14.12 26.72 14.58
C GLU A 502 -14.11 25.29 15.13
N ALA A 503 -14.96 24.98 16.12
CA ALA A 503 -15.08 23.62 16.66
C ALA A 503 -15.58 22.61 15.62
N LEU A 504 -16.68 22.94 14.90
CA LEU A 504 -17.22 22.08 13.84
C LEU A 504 -16.25 21.92 12.67
N LEU A 505 -15.57 22.99 12.26
CA LEU A 505 -14.54 22.93 11.21
C LEU A 505 -13.39 22.01 11.60
N ASN A 506 -12.93 22.07 12.86
CA ASN A 506 -11.88 21.19 13.35
C ASN A 506 -12.33 19.72 13.37
N GLU A 507 -13.55 19.44 13.82
CA GLU A 507 -14.13 18.09 13.78
C GLU A 507 -14.25 17.56 12.34
N LEU A 508 -14.80 18.37 11.44
CA LEU A 508 -14.92 18.05 10.01
C LEU A 508 -13.58 17.77 9.35
N ARG A 509 -12.56 18.58 9.63
CA ARG A 509 -11.19 18.35 9.14
C ARG A 509 -10.65 17.02 9.64
N GLY A 510 -10.87 16.69 10.92
CA GLY A 510 -10.51 15.38 11.48
C GLY A 510 -11.18 14.19 10.77
N LEU A 511 -12.45 14.34 10.40
CA LEU A 511 -13.19 13.32 9.63
C LEU A 511 -12.75 13.25 8.17
N TRP A 512 -12.37 14.39 7.58
CA TRP A 512 -11.85 14.46 6.22
C TRP A 512 -10.48 13.78 6.12
N GLU A 513 -9.60 13.99 7.10
CA GLU A 513 -8.34 13.24 7.24
C GLU A 513 -8.57 11.72 7.30
N GLN A 514 -9.70 11.30 7.91
CA GLN A 514 -10.10 9.89 8.03
C GLN A 514 -10.93 9.37 6.83
N ARG A 515 -11.18 10.21 5.81
CA ARG A 515 -12.02 9.89 4.64
C ARG A 515 -13.45 9.47 5.00
N SER A 516 -13.94 9.86 6.18
CA SER A 516 -15.32 9.65 6.62
C SER A 516 -16.28 10.70 6.06
N VAL A 517 -15.76 11.86 5.67
CA VAL A 517 -16.45 12.91 4.90
C VAL A 517 -15.54 13.39 3.77
N ARG A 518 -16.09 14.10 2.79
CA ARG A 518 -15.32 14.73 1.71
C ARG A 518 -15.48 16.24 1.79
N LEU A 519 -14.34 16.94 1.85
CA LEU A 519 -14.23 18.36 1.54
C LEU A 519 -13.56 18.49 0.18
N HIS A 520 -14.16 19.25 -0.73
CA HIS A 520 -13.64 19.46 -2.08
C HIS A 520 -14.14 20.78 -2.68
N PRO A 521 -13.46 21.35 -3.69
CA PRO A 521 -13.98 22.49 -4.42
C PRO A 521 -15.34 22.19 -5.05
N MET A 522 -16.22 23.19 -5.09
CA MET A 522 -17.49 23.07 -5.81
C MET A 522 -17.23 22.87 -7.32
N ARG A 523 -17.91 21.90 -7.92
CA ARG A 523 -17.86 21.71 -9.37
C ARG A 523 -18.77 22.75 -10.05
N ALA A 524 -18.31 23.32 -11.16
CA ALA A 524 -19.15 24.21 -11.95
C ALA A 524 -20.39 23.44 -12.46
N GLY A 525 -21.58 23.77 -11.93
CA GLY A 525 -22.86 23.17 -12.33
C GLY A 525 -23.53 22.24 -11.30
N SER A 526 -22.95 22.02 -10.12
CA SER A 526 -23.51 21.16 -9.07
C SER A 526 -24.27 21.91 -7.97
N ALA A 527 -24.53 23.21 -8.14
CA ALA A 527 -25.34 23.97 -7.17
C ALA A 527 -26.74 23.38 -7.09
N ALA A 528 -27.00 22.59 -6.03
CA ALA A 528 -28.35 22.25 -5.62
C ALA A 528 -29.10 23.56 -5.31
N GLU A 529 -30.40 23.61 -5.64
CA GLU A 529 -31.24 24.76 -5.29
C GLU A 529 -31.13 25.04 -3.77
N PRO A 530 -31.11 26.32 -3.35
CA PRO A 530 -30.98 26.68 -1.95
C PRO A 530 -32.06 25.97 -1.13
N LEU A 531 -31.63 25.31 -0.04
CA LEU A 531 -32.44 24.56 0.91
C LEU A 531 -33.77 25.27 1.20
N SER A 532 -34.85 24.83 0.55
CA SER A 532 -36.19 25.38 0.78
C SER A 532 -36.65 25.02 2.20
N SER A 533 -37.20 26.00 2.91
CA SER A 533 -37.64 25.91 4.31
C SER A 533 -38.92 25.09 4.52
N SER A 534 -39.23 24.13 3.64
CA SER A 534 -40.48 23.35 3.68
C SER A 534 -40.22 21.86 3.88
N ILE A 535 -40.49 21.45 5.12
CA ILE A 535 -40.41 20.11 5.69
C ILE A 535 -41.37 19.15 4.97
N ASN A 536 -40.85 18.00 4.53
CA ASN A 536 -41.63 16.78 4.37
C ASN A 536 -40.88 15.63 5.04
N LEU A 537 -41.26 15.32 6.27
CA LEU A 537 -40.85 14.10 6.96
C LEU A 537 -41.60 12.92 6.35
N SER A 538 -41.13 12.38 5.22
CA SER A 538 -41.52 11.03 4.79
C SER A 538 -40.47 10.04 5.29
N SER A 539 -40.87 9.33 6.35
CA SER A 539 -40.21 8.16 6.93
C SER A 539 -39.74 7.17 5.87
N GLY A 540 -38.42 7.07 5.69
CA GLY A 540 -37.77 6.10 4.81
C GLY A 540 -36.40 5.66 5.31
N ALA A 541 -36.13 5.77 6.62
CA ALA A 541 -34.97 5.13 7.23
C ALA A 541 -35.39 3.72 7.66
N ARG A 542 -34.78 2.69 7.04
CA ARG A 542 -34.75 1.36 7.67
C ARG A 542 -33.81 1.46 8.87
N LEU A 543 -34.41 1.34 10.06
CA LEU A 543 -33.78 1.11 11.35
C LEU A 543 -32.88 -0.14 11.34
#